data_AF-A0A538LSN5-F1
#
_entry.id   AF-A0A538LSN5-F1
#
_cell.length_a   1.000
_cell.length_b   1.000
_cell.length_c   1.000
_cell.angle_alpha   90.00
_cell.angle_beta   90.00
_cell.angle_gamma   90.00
#
_symmetry.space_group_name_H-M   'P 1'
#
loop_
_entity.id
_entity.type
_entity.pdbx_description
1 polymer ?
#
loop_
_entity_poly.entity_id
_entity_poly.type
_entity_poly.pdbx_seq_one_letter_code
_entity_poly.pdbx_strand_id
1 'polypeptide(L)'
;MSERGIKLLETADGQIRDLIDLFSMSGDAALSLPCPGREKLGDGTVAACAWHTADSYDRIAAFIGGRGEGRHHSGYTADRVELQDLLDRLAAGWGALGLLTDLTDEQLDNVPPVSQMKFCDGQRTLEQVVTKLLDHQSHNVDALKAAVS
;
A
#
# COMPACT_ATOMS: atom_id res chain seq x y z
N MET A 1 -8.17 -17.86 -13.22
CA MET A 1 -7.29 -16.69 -13.07
C MET A 1 -7.79 -15.60 -14.01
N SER A 2 -8.02 -14.40 -13.50
CA SER A 2 -8.47 -13.25 -14.29
C SER A 2 -7.29 -12.42 -14.81
N GLU A 3 -7.33 -11.99 -16.07
CA GLU A 3 -6.38 -10.99 -16.60
C GLU A 3 -6.48 -9.65 -15.86
N ARG A 4 -7.67 -9.29 -15.36
CA ARG A 4 -7.90 -8.06 -14.59
C ARG A 4 -7.21 -8.14 -13.23
N GLY A 5 -7.31 -9.29 -12.56
CA GLY A 5 -6.57 -9.56 -11.31
C GLY A 5 -5.06 -9.48 -11.49
N ILE A 6 -4.54 -10.01 -12.60
CA ILE A 6 -3.10 -9.91 -12.94
C ILE A 6 -2.67 -8.45 -13.12
N LYS A 7 -3.43 -7.62 -13.84
CA LYS A 7 -3.10 -6.18 -14.02
C LYS A 7 -3.09 -5.39 -12.71
N LEU A 8 -4.00 -5.72 -11.78
CA LEU A 8 -4.00 -5.13 -10.44
C LEU A 8 -2.73 -5.52 -9.68
N LEU A 9 -2.31 -6.80 -9.77
CA LEU A 9 -1.05 -7.25 -9.18
C LEU A 9 0.14 -6.53 -9.81
N GLU A 10 0.24 -6.45 -11.14
CA GLU A 10 1.33 -5.75 -11.83
C GLU A 10 1.49 -4.29 -11.36
N THR A 11 0.36 -3.61 -11.12
CA THR A 11 0.36 -2.25 -10.58
C THR A 11 0.92 -2.20 -9.16
N ALA A 12 0.45 -3.08 -8.28
CA ALA A 12 0.95 -3.15 -6.90
C ALA A 12 2.43 -3.57 -6.84
N ASP A 13 2.82 -4.54 -7.66
CA ASP A 13 4.18 -5.04 -7.83
C ASP A 13 5.14 -3.90 -8.20
N GLY A 14 4.77 -3.10 -9.19
CA GLY A 14 5.58 -1.95 -9.61
C GLY A 14 5.79 -0.96 -8.47
N GLN A 15 4.70 -0.59 -7.77
CA GLN A 15 4.77 0.34 -6.65
C GLN A 15 5.65 -0.18 -5.50
N ILE A 16 5.51 -1.46 -5.11
CA ILE A 16 6.27 -2.03 -4.00
C ILE A 16 7.74 -2.21 -4.37
N ARG A 17 8.05 -2.70 -5.58
CA ARG A 17 9.43 -2.80 -6.06
C ARG A 17 10.11 -1.44 -6.10
N ASP A 18 9.43 -0.43 -6.61
CA ASP A 18 9.95 0.95 -6.63
C ASP A 18 10.33 1.44 -5.22
N LEU A 19 9.52 1.12 -4.20
CA LEU A 19 9.83 1.50 -2.82
C LEU A 19 10.99 0.67 -2.24
N ILE A 20 11.01 -0.64 -2.48
CA ILE A 20 12.11 -1.51 -2.03
C ILE A 20 13.43 -1.03 -2.62
N ASP A 21 13.47 -0.75 -3.92
CA ASP A 21 14.67 -0.27 -4.61
C ASP A 21 15.09 1.11 -4.08
N LEU A 22 14.14 2.04 -3.93
CA LEU A 22 14.39 3.38 -3.40
C LEU A 22 15.06 3.31 -2.01
N PHE A 23 14.50 2.55 -1.08
CA PHE A 23 15.01 2.49 0.29
C PHE A 23 16.28 1.65 0.42
N SER A 24 16.41 0.59 -0.37
CA SER A 24 17.64 -0.21 -0.42
C SER A 24 18.83 0.62 -0.95
N MET A 25 18.59 1.53 -1.89
CA MET A 25 19.62 2.42 -2.43
C MET A 25 19.95 3.61 -1.51
N SER A 26 18.93 4.16 -0.84
CA SER A 26 19.07 5.42 -0.10
C SER A 26 19.48 5.23 1.37
N GLY A 27 19.24 4.04 1.93
CA GLY A 27 19.65 3.67 3.28
C GLY A 27 18.90 4.40 4.40
N ASP A 28 19.31 4.14 5.64
CA ASP A 28 18.62 4.59 6.85
C ASP A 28 18.51 6.12 6.96
N ALA A 29 19.50 6.85 6.43
CA ALA A 29 19.51 8.31 6.49
C ALA A 29 18.30 8.94 5.79
N ALA A 30 17.79 8.29 4.74
CA ALA A 30 16.63 8.77 3.99
C ALA A 30 15.34 8.73 4.83
N LEU A 31 15.24 7.82 5.80
CA LEU A 31 14.05 7.67 6.64
C LEU A 31 13.74 8.91 7.47
N SER A 32 14.78 9.66 7.86
CA SER A 32 14.65 10.88 8.66
C SER A 32 14.32 12.13 7.83
N LEU A 33 14.31 12.03 6.49
CA LEU A 33 13.99 13.17 5.64
C LEU A 33 12.52 13.58 5.80
N PRO A 34 12.19 14.86 5.64
CA PRO A 34 10.79 15.28 5.56
C PRO A 34 10.13 14.69 4.30
N CYS A 35 8.85 14.37 4.36
CA CYS A 35 8.03 13.98 3.22
C CYS A 35 6.98 15.09 2.93
N PRO A 36 7.30 16.07 2.07
CA PRO A 36 6.43 17.22 1.85
C PRO A 36 5.02 16.84 1.38
N GLY A 37 4.00 17.50 1.95
CA GLY A 37 2.59 17.22 1.65
C GLY A 37 2.05 15.96 2.32
N ARG A 38 2.81 15.32 3.21
CA ARG A 38 2.42 14.15 4.01
C ARG A 38 2.55 14.40 5.50
N GLU A 39 2.48 15.65 5.94
CA GLU A 39 2.61 16.08 7.34
C GLU A 39 1.54 15.48 8.26
N LYS A 40 0.43 15.00 7.69
CA LYS A 40 -0.65 14.32 8.43
C LYS A 40 -0.44 12.80 8.55
N LEU A 41 0.55 12.24 7.88
CA LEU A 41 0.91 10.83 7.98
C LEU A 41 2.02 10.68 9.03
N GLY A 42 1.61 10.39 10.27
CA GLY A 42 2.55 10.26 11.38
C GLY A 42 3.20 11.60 11.75
N ASP A 43 4.53 11.64 11.77
CA ASP A 43 5.34 12.86 12.00
C ASP A 43 5.74 13.61 10.72
N GLY A 44 5.24 13.18 9.55
CA GLY A 44 5.55 13.81 8.27
C GLY A 44 6.92 13.48 7.68
N THR A 45 7.61 12.48 8.24
CA THR A 45 8.87 11.98 7.68
C THR A 45 8.65 10.96 6.56
N VAL A 46 9.71 10.70 5.80
CA VAL A 46 9.78 9.60 4.83
C VAL A 46 9.47 8.27 5.52
N ALA A 47 10.02 8.01 6.71
CA ALA A 47 9.74 6.80 7.48
C ALA A 47 8.23 6.62 7.75
N ALA A 48 7.58 7.66 8.27
CA ALA A 48 6.17 7.60 8.62
C ALA A 48 5.27 7.39 7.39
N CYS A 49 5.58 8.07 6.28
CA CYS A 49 4.86 7.92 5.03
C CYS A 49 5.08 6.52 4.40
N ALA A 50 6.32 6.03 4.41
CA ALA A 50 6.68 4.71 3.86
C ALA A 50 6.02 3.59 4.65
N TRP A 51 6.06 3.65 5.97
CA TRP A 51 5.41 2.66 6.83
C TRP A 51 3.90 2.67 6.67
N HIS A 52 3.26 3.85 6.64
CA HIS A 52 1.83 3.97 6.35
C HIS A 52 1.46 3.33 4.99
N THR A 53 2.31 3.51 3.98
CA THR A 53 2.12 2.94 2.64
C THR A 53 2.27 1.42 2.66
N ALA A 54 3.30 0.90 3.35
CA ALA A 54 3.51 -0.54 3.54
C ALA A 54 2.33 -1.21 4.26
N ASP A 55 1.83 -0.61 5.35
CA ASP A 55 0.64 -1.08 6.06
C ASP A 55 -0.62 -1.04 5.19
N SER A 56 -0.72 -0.08 4.27
CA SER A 56 -1.84 0.01 3.35
C SER A 56 -1.90 -1.18 2.40
N TYR A 57 -0.76 -1.73 1.93
CA TYR A 57 -0.74 -2.93 1.10
C TYR A 57 -1.25 -4.17 1.84
N ASP A 58 -0.84 -4.35 3.10
CA ASP A 58 -1.34 -5.44 3.95
C ASP A 58 -2.85 -5.31 4.20
N ARG A 59 -3.34 -4.09 4.43
CA ARG A 59 -4.79 -3.83 4.58
C ARG A 59 -5.58 -4.12 3.31
N ILE A 60 -5.04 -3.78 2.14
CA ILE A 60 -5.65 -4.10 0.85
C ILE A 60 -5.72 -5.63 0.69
N ALA A 61 -4.63 -6.35 0.96
CA ALA A 61 -4.60 -7.81 0.91
C ALA A 61 -5.58 -8.47 1.90
N ALA A 62 -5.69 -7.94 3.12
CA ALA A 62 -6.66 -8.41 4.11
C ALA A 62 -8.10 -8.22 3.63
N PHE A 63 -8.41 -7.06 3.05
CA PHE A 63 -9.73 -6.73 2.52
C PHE A 63 -10.13 -7.66 1.38
N ILE A 64 -9.26 -7.83 0.39
CA ILE A 64 -9.52 -8.73 -0.75
C ILE A 64 -9.67 -10.18 -0.28
N GLY A 65 -8.84 -10.61 0.69
CA GLY A 65 -8.91 -11.96 1.27
C GLY A 65 -10.09 -12.21 2.21
N GLY A 66 -11.02 -11.25 2.37
CA GLY A 66 -12.18 -11.39 3.26
C GLY A 66 -11.84 -11.44 4.76
N ARG A 67 -10.62 -11.05 5.15
CA ARG A 67 -10.14 -11.05 6.55
C ARG A 67 -10.51 -9.77 7.30
N GLY A 68 -11.35 -8.93 6.71
CA GLY A 68 -11.68 -7.58 7.19
C GLY A 68 -10.67 -6.54 6.70
N GLU A 69 -10.70 -5.34 7.28
CA GLU A 69 -9.95 -4.17 6.78
C GLU A 69 -8.48 -4.11 7.24
N GLY A 70 -7.98 -5.19 7.83
CA GLY A 70 -6.68 -5.25 8.49
C GLY A 70 -6.59 -4.33 9.71
N ARG A 71 -5.43 -4.33 10.38
CA ARG A 71 -5.17 -3.43 11.50
C ARG A 71 -4.64 -2.11 10.95
N HIS A 72 -5.29 -0.99 11.30
CA HIS A 72 -4.76 0.33 11.02
C HIS A 72 -3.88 0.77 12.20
N HIS A 73 -2.58 0.82 12.00
CA HIS A 73 -1.69 1.38 13.01
C HIS A 73 -1.74 2.92 12.95
N SER A 74 -1.43 3.55 14.07
CA SER A 74 -1.36 5.02 14.20
C SER A 74 -0.10 5.38 14.96
N GLY A 75 0.47 6.55 14.68
CA GLY A 75 1.66 7.04 15.40
C GLY A 75 2.98 6.51 14.82
N TYR A 76 3.09 6.53 13.49
CA TYR A 76 4.33 6.26 12.77
C TYR A 76 5.29 7.44 12.98
N THR A 77 6.41 7.19 13.64
CA THR A 77 7.45 8.20 13.84
C THR A 77 8.78 7.64 13.37
N ALA A 78 9.65 8.48 12.82
CA ALA A 78 10.92 8.02 12.23
C ALA A 78 11.83 7.30 13.24
N ASP A 79 11.76 7.67 14.52
CA ASP A 79 12.52 7.04 15.61
C ASP A 79 12.07 5.60 15.94
N ARG A 80 11.04 5.08 15.26
CA ARG A 80 10.46 3.75 15.49
C ARG A 80 10.49 2.85 14.26
N VAL A 81 11.03 3.33 13.14
CA VAL A 81 11.07 2.58 11.89
C VAL A 81 12.52 2.26 11.55
N GLU A 82 12.86 0.99 11.63
CA GLU A 82 14.12 0.46 11.11
C GLU A 82 13.97 0.15 9.62
N LEU A 83 15.00 0.42 8.82
CA LEU A 83 14.96 0.18 7.37
C LEU A 83 14.68 -1.29 7.04
N GLN A 84 15.33 -2.22 7.74
CA GLN A 84 15.11 -3.64 7.48
C GLN A 84 13.66 -4.04 7.76
N ASP A 85 13.07 -3.55 8.85
CA ASP A 85 11.66 -3.82 9.17
C ASP A 85 10.72 -3.25 8.11
N LEU A 86 11.02 -2.06 7.58
CA LEU A 86 10.26 -1.46 6.48
C LEU A 86 10.35 -2.31 5.20
N LEU A 87 11.55 -2.76 4.83
CA LEU A 87 11.76 -3.62 3.67
C LEU A 87 11.05 -4.97 3.82
N ASP A 88 11.14 -5.59 5.00
CA ASP A 88 10.45 -6.84 5.31
C ASP A 88 8.92 -6.66 5.24
N ARG A 89 8.41 -5.52 5.72
CA ARG A 89 6.98 -5.19 5.65
C ARG A 89 6.51 -5.00 4.21
N LEU A 90 7.30 -4.33 3.37
CA LEU A 90 7.02 -4.17 1.94
C LEU A 90 7.03 -5.53 1.23
N ALA A 91 8.02 -6.39 1.51
CA ALA A 91 8.09 -7.73 0.93
C ALA A 91 6.93 -8.63 1.37
N ALA A 92 6.49 -8.52 2.63
CA ALA A 92 5.31 -9.21 3.13
C ALA A 92 4.03 -8.71 2.44
N GLY A 93 3.89 -7.40 2.25
CA GLY A 93 2.78 -6.81 1.49
C GLY A 93 2.74 -7.29 0.04
N TRP A 94 3.90 -7.38 -0.61
CA TRP A 94 4.04 -7.94 -1.95
C TRP A 94 3.55 -9.39 -2.03
N GLY A 95 4.05 -10.25 -1.13
CA GLY A 95 3.61 -11.65 -1.05
C GLY A 95 2.11 -11.79 -0.76
N ALA A 96 1.58 -10.95 0.13
CA ALA A 96 0.16 -10.95 0.48
C ALA A 96 -0.73 -10.56 -0.70
N LEU A 97 -0.32 -9.58 -1.52
CA LEU A 97 -1.09 -9.15 -2.69
C LEU A 97 -1.08 -10.15 -3.85
N GLY A 98 -0.25 -11.20 -3.79
CA GLY A 98 -0.28 -12.32 -4.74
C GLY A 98 -1.67 -12.95 -4.92
N LEU A 99 -2.54 -12.87 -3.89
CA LEU A 99 -3.93 -13.31 -3.94
C LEU A 99 -4.76 -12.65 -5.05
N LEU A 100 -4.34 -11.50 -5.60
CA LEU A 100 -5.00 -10.85 -6.73
C LEU A 100 -5.05 -11.76 -7.96
N THR A 101 -4.08 -12.66 -8.11
CA THR A 101 -4.02 -13.62 -9.23
C THR A 101 -5.04 -14.75 -9.10
N ASP A 102 -5.50 -15.02 -7.88
CA ASP A 102 -6.50 -16.05 -7.58
C ASP A 102 -7.94 -15.55 -7.82
N LEU A 103 -8.13 -14.24 -7.95
CA LEU A 103 -9.45 -13.66 -8.20
C LEU A 103 -9.99 -14.07 -9.57
N THR A 104 -11.27 -14.44 -9.57
CA THR A 104 -12.09 -14.63 -10.78
C THR A 104 -12.73 -13.32 -11.22
N ASP A 105 -13.16 -13.24 -12.48
CA ASP A 105 -13.88 -12.06 -12.98
C ASP A 105 -15.18 -11.80 -12.20
N GLU A 106 -15.91 -12.86 -11.82
CA GLU A 106 -17.11 -12.75 -10.99
C GLU A 106 -16.80 -12.13 -9.62
N GLN A 107 -15.70 -12.52 -8.97
CA GLN A 107 -15.27 -11.90 -7.71
C GLN A 107 -14.88 -10.43 -7.89
N LEU A 108 -14.26 -10.08 -9.02
CA LEU A 108 -13.88 -8.71 -9.34
C LEU A 108 -15.09 -7.82 -9.65
N ASP A 109 -16.16 -8.40 -10.20
CA ASP A 109 -17.42 -7.71 -10.51
C ASP A 109 -18.34 -7.56 -9.29
N ASN A 110 -18.10 -8.30 -8.21
CA ASN A 110 -18.87 -8.16 -6.97
C ASN A 110 -18.74 -6.76 -6.38
N VAL A 111 -19.85 -6.25 -5.85
CA VAL A 111 -19.90 -4.98 -5.13
C VAL A 111 -19.77 -5.26 -3.64
N PRO A 112 -18.62 -4.95 -3.00
CA PRO A 112 -18.48 -5.12 -1.56
C PRO A 112 -19.44 -4.20 -0.78
N PRO A 113 -19.96 -4.65 0.38
CA PRO A 113 -20.85 -3.83 1.21
C PRO A 113 -20.14 -2.58 1.75
N VAL A 114 -20.92 -1.57 2.15
CA VAL A 114 -20.38 -0.36 2.79
C VAL A 114 -19.52 -0.74 4.00
N SER A 115 -18.30 -0.21 4.05
CA SER A 115 -17.36 -0.46 5.14
C SER A 115 -16.49 0.77 5.43
N GLN A 116 -15.59 0.68 6.40
CA GLN A 116 -14.60 1.72 6.70
C GLN A 116 -13.40 1.65 5.73
N MET A 117 -13.31 0.63 4.87
CA MET A 117 -12.33 0.60 3.79
C MET A 117 -12.60 1.74 2.81
N LYS A 118 -11.56 2.51 2.50
CA LYS A 118 -11.67 3.68 1.62
C LYS A 118 -12.24 3.27 0.26
N PHE A 119 -13.17 4.08 -0.27
CA PHE A 119 -13.87 3.86 -1.53
C PHE A 119 -14.88 2.69 -1.56
N CYS A 120 -15.03 1.94 -0.47
CA CYS A 120 -16.01 0.86 -0.33
C CYS A 120 -17.39 1.42 0.09
N ASP A 121 -18.11 2.02 -0.86
CA ASP A 121 -19.39 2.72 -0.64
C ASP A 121 -20.63 1.91 -1.04
N GLY A 122 -20.48 0.61 -1.31
CA GLY A 122 -21.58 -0.24 -1.74
C GLY A 122 -22.05 0.01 -3.17
N GLN A 123 -21.29 0.76 -3.99
CA GLN A 123 -21.64 1.04 -5.39
C GLN A 123 -20.56 0.61 -6.38
N ARG A 124 -19.29 0.59 -5.96
CA ARG A 124 -18.16 0.20 -6.80
C ARG A 124 -17.93 -1.30 -6.78
N THR A 125 -17.49 -1.87 -7.90
CA THR A 125 -17.03 -3.26 -7.95
C THR A 125 -15.73 -3.42 -7.15
N LEU A 126 -15.39 -4.65 -6.78
CA LEU A 126 -14.13 -4.96 -6.10
C LEU A 126 -12.92 -4.45 -6.90
N GLU A 127 -12.91 -4.67 -8.21
CA GLU A 127 -11.86 -4.13 -9.10
C GLU A 127 -11.73 -2.62 -8.98
N GLN A 128 -12.85 -1.89 -9.02
CA GLN A 128 -12.85 -0.43 -8.93
C GLN A 128 -12.35 0.07 -7.56
N VAL A 129 -12.74 -0.61 -6.48
CA VAL A 129 -12.25 -0.30 -5.13
C VAL A 129 -10.74 -0.52 -5.05
N VAL A 130 -10.24 -1.68 -5.47
CA VAL A 130 -8.80 -2.00 -5.44
C VAL A 130 -8.01 -1.03 -6.32
N THR A 131 -8.51 -0.74 -7.52
CA THR A 131 -7.89 0.25 -8.43
C THR A 131 -7.74 1.59 -7.74
N LYS A 132 -8.80 2.10 -7.10
CA LYS A 132 -8.76 3.39 -6.37
C LYS A 132 -7.85 3.36 -5.15
N LEU A 133 -7.74 2.22 -4.47
CA LEU A 133 -6.80 2.04 -3.37
C LEU A 133 -5.35 2.09 -3.86
N LEU A 134 -5.03 1.45 -4.99
CA LEU A 134 -3.70 1.48 -5.61
C LEU A 134 -3.38 2.86 -6.21
N ASP A 135 -4.35 3.55 -6.82
CA ASP A 135 -4.23 4.96 -7.24
C ASP A 135 -3.94 5.86 -6.03
N HIS A 136 -4.56 5.57 -4.88
CA HIS A 136 -4.28 6.33 -3.67
C HIS A 136 -2.85 6.10 -3.16
N GLN A 137 -2.33 4.88 -3.26
CA GLN A 137 -0.96 4.57 -2.86
C GLN A 137 0.08 5.13 -3.84
N SER A 138 -0.21 5.21 -5.13
CA SER A 138 0.75 5.79 -6.10
C SER A 138 1.11 7.23 -5.74
N HIS A 139 0.16 8.02 -5.26
CA HIS A 139 0.44 9.38 -4.76
C HIS A 139 1.38 9.40 -3.54
N ASN A 140 1.40 8.36 -2.71
CA ASN A 140 2.37 8.25 -1.62
C ASN A 140 3.73 7.80 -2.15
N VAL A 141 3.75 6.84 -3.07
CA VAL A 141 4.99 6.39 -3.75
C VAL A 141 5.68 7.57 -4.45
N ASP A 142 4.93 8.40 -5.18
CA ASP A 142 5.48 9.59 -5.85
C ASP A 142 6.06 10.60 -4.85
N ALA A 143 5.36 10.82 -3.73
CA ALA A 143 5.84 11.71 -2.67
C ALA A 143 7.13 11.19 -2.00
N LEU A 144 7.21 9.88 -1.78
CA LEU A 144 8.40 9.23 -1.22
C LEU A 144 9.59 9.33 -2.19
N LYS A 145 9.38 9.03 -3.47
CA LYS A 145 10.40 9.20 -4.51
C LYS A 145 10.91 10.64 -4.56
N ALA A 146 10.01 11.62 -4.53
CA ALA A 146 10.37 13.03 -4.56
C ALA A 146 11.11 13.51 -3.29
N ALA A 147 10.83 12.91 -2.13
CA ALA A 147 11.47 13.27 -0.86
C ALA A 147 12.88 12.69 -0.71
N VAL A 148 13.17 11.58 -1.40
CA VAL A 148 14.42 10.82 -1.28
C VAL A 148 15.37 11.06 -2.46
N SER A 149 14.88 11.62 -3.58
CA SER A 149 15.68 12.04 -4.74
C SER A 149 16.45 13.34 -4.50
#